data_AF-A0AA36F6C9-F1
#
_entry.id   AF-A0AA36F6C9-F1
#
_cell.length_a   1.000
_cell.length_b   1.000
_cell.length_c   1.000
_cell.angle_alpha   90.00
_cell.angle_beta   90.00
_cell.angle_gamma   90.00
#
_symmetry.space_group_name_H-M   'P 1'
#
loop_
_entity.id
_entity.type
_entity.pdbx_description
1 polymer ?
#
loop_
_entity_poly.entity_id
_entity_poly.type
_entity_poly.pdbx_seq_one_letter_code
_entity_poly.pdbx_strand_id
1 'polypeptide(L)'
;MLSEHTDDIEIQYNNLVKATDEISLSKLRKKERIKHRSIHADVRVREARKHLERSKLKYEQRPTKHNFKDASKAQGTQDEAYANVETDYILDEINKIANLHTAKQHAAIWKLITLTERKFKPSIRLEGGSYEKRKANWFAYFQKLLGESPQTNGLPLPLH
;
A
#
# COMPACT_ATOMS: atom_id res chain seq x y z
N MET A 1 -41.32 32.71 -27.40
CA MET A 1 -41.48 31.89 -26.18
C MET A 1 -40.53 30.72 -26.30
N LEU A 2 -39.44 30.72 -25.55
CA LEU A 2 -38.46 29.64 -25.47
C LEU A 2 -38.58 29.09 -24.06
N SER A 3 -39.19 27.92 -23.89
CA SER A 3 -39.21 27.23 -22.59
C SER A 3 -39.33 25.72 -22.79
N GLU A 4 -38.53 24.98 -22.01
CA GLU A 4 -38.78 23.61 -21.53
C GLU A 4 -38.66 22.45 -22.54
N HIS A 5 -37.44 22.13 -22.99
CA HIS A 5 -37.08 20.73 -23.33
C HIS A 5 -35.77 20.28 -22.65
N THR A 6 -35.16 21.14 -21.82
CA THR A 6 -33.85 20.88 -21.19
C THR A 6 -33.96 20.04 -19.93
N ASP A 7 -35.05 20.19 -19.16
CA ASP A 7 -35.23 19.48 -17.89
C ASP A 7 -35.51 17.98 -18.09
N ASP A 8 -36.02 17.60 -19.26
CA ASP A 8 -36.35 16.21 -19.62
C ASP A 8 -35.10 15.39 -19.98
N ILE A 9 -34.09 16.01 -20.59
CA ILE A 9 -32.87 15.31 -21.01
C ILE A 9 -32.05 14.86 -19.80
N GLU A 10 -31.92 15.71 -18.78
CA GLU A 10 -31.17 15.38 -17.58
C GLU A 10 -31.86 14.28 -16.77
N ILE A 11 -33.20 14.30 -16.72
CA ILE A 11 -34.01 13.24 -16.09
C ILE A 11 -33.85 11.92 -16.86
N GLN A 12 -33.94 11.94 -18.19
CA GLN A 12 -33.78 10.75 -19.04
C GLN A 12 -32.37 10.16 -18.93
N TYR A 13 -31.34 11.00 -18.91
CA TYR A 13 -29.96 10.56 -18.71
C TYR A 13 -29.78 9.92 -17.32
N ASN A 14 -30.29 10.55 -16.27
CA ASN A 14 -30.23 10.00 -14.92
C ASN A 14 -30.98 8.67 -14.80
N ASN A 15 -32.12 8.53 -15.49
CA ASN A 15 -32.88 7.27 -15.54
C ASN A 15 -32.10 6.17 -16.27
N LEU A 16 -31.42 6.52 -17.37
CA LEU A 16 -30.55 5.59 -18.09
C LEU A 16 -29.38 5.13 -17.19
N VAL A 17 -28.71 6.05 -16.50
CA VAL A 17 -27.61 5.73 -15.59
C VAL A 17 -28.08 4.80 -14.47
N LYS A 18 -29.23 5.11 -13.84
CA LYS A 18 -29.82 4.26 -12.80
C LYS A 18 -30.16 2.85 -13.30
N ALA A 19 -30.84 2.76 -14.44
CA ALA A 19 -31.18 1.46 -15.03
C ALA A 19 -29.93 0.64 -15.37
N THR A 20 -28.88 1.31 -15.88
CA THR A 20 -27.60 0.66 -16.21
C THR A 20 -26.87 0.19 -14.94
N ASP A 21 -26.88 0.98 -13.87
CA ASP A 21 -26.32 0.61 -12.57
C ASP A 21 -27.08 -0.55 -11.92
N GLU A 22 -28.41 -0.54 -11.96
CA GLU A 22 -29.24 -1.63 -11.43
C GLU A 22 -29.03 -2.95 -12.18
N ILE A 23 -28.97 -2.90 -13.52
CA ILE A 23 -28.65 -4.07 -14.35
C ILE A 23 -27.22 -4.54 -14.06
N SER A 24 -26.26 -3.61 -13.93
CA SER A 24 -24.88 -3.95 -13.61
C SER A 24 -24.75 -4.62 -12.25
N LEU A 25 -25.44 -4.12 -11.21
CA LEU A 25 -25.42 -4.70 -9.87
C LEU A 25 -26.14 -6.05 -9.80
N SER A 26 -27.19 -6.26 -10.59
CA SER A 26 -27.93 -7.54 -10.62
C SER A 26 -27.22 -8.63 -11.44
N LYS A 27 -26.52 -8.25 -12.52
CA LYS A 27 -25.85 -9.19 -13.43
C LYS A 27 -24.38 -9.43 -13.09
N LEU A 28 -23.67 -8.41 -12.59
CA LEU A 28 -22.26 -8.54 -12.25
C LEU A 28 -22.10 -8.85 -10.76
N ARG A 29 -21.53 -10.02 -10.45
CA ARG A 29 -21.13 -10.32 -9.08
C ARG A 29 -20.09 -9.31 -8.63
N LYS A 30 -20.34 -8.64 -7.50
CA LYS A 30 -19.32 -7.81 -6.82
C LYS A 30 -18.11 -8.71 -6.55
N LYS A 31 -17.00 -8.42 -7.22
CA LYS A 31 -15.76 -9.15 -7.02
C LYS A 31 -15.32 -8.92 -5.57
N GLU A 32 -15.26 -10.00 -4.80
CA GLU A 32 -14.76 -9.92 -3.43
C GLU A 32 -13.31 -9.43 -3.44
N ARG A 33 -13.03 -8.48 -2.55
CA ARG A 33 -11.66 -8.02 -2.34
C ARG A 33 -10.94 -9.16 -1.63
N ILE A 34 -9.97 -9.77 -2.32
CA ILE A 34 -9.08 -10.75 -1.73
C ILE A 34 -8.34 -10.05 -0.60
N LYS A 35 -8.64 -10.43 0.65
CA LYS A 35 -7.91 -9.96 1.83
C LYS A 35 -6.67 -10.83 1.97
N HIS A 36 -5.50 -10.24 1.76
CA HIS A 36 -4.26 -10.93 2.08
C HIS A 36 -4.15 -11.10 3.59
N ARG A 37 -3.69 -12.28 4.01
CA ARG A 37 -3.42 -12.55 5.42
C ARG A 37 -2.25 -11.67 5.84
N SER A 38 -2.47 -10.76 6.77
CA SER A 38 -1.40 -9.91 7.29
C SER A 38 -0.47 -10.74 8.17
N ILE A 39 0.84 -10.58 7.98
CA ILE A 39 1.89 -11.19 8.83
C ILE A 39 1.66 -10.82 10.31
N HIS A 40 1.16 -9.61 10.58
CA HIS A 40 0.85 -9.16 11.94
C HIS A 40 -0.32 -9.88 12.61
N ALA A 41 -1.16 -10.56 11.82
CA ALA A 41 -2.26 -11.37 12.34
C ALA A 41 -1.83 -12.80 12.69
N ASP A 42 -0.59 -13.20 12.34
CA ASP A 42 -0.06 -14.51 12.70
C ASP A 42 0.05 -14.66 14.22
N VAL A 43 -0.30 -15.85 14.72
CA VAL A 43 -0.34 -16.15 16.16
C VAL A 43 1.06 -16.03 16.75
N ARG A 44 2.09 -16.51 16.05
CA ARG A 44 3.49 -16.50 16.50
C ARG A 44 4.00 -15.09 16.69
N VAL A 45 3.76 -14.22 15.71
CA VAL A 45 4.13 -12.80 15.75
C VAL A 45 3.38 -12.07 16.87
N ARG A 46 2.08 -12.34 17.02
CA ARG A 46 1.26 -11.70 18.06
C ARG A 46 1.72 -12.11 19.47
N GLU A 47 2.06 -13.36 19.68
CA GLU A 47 2.57 -13.86 20.96
C GLU A 47 3.94 -13.28 21.28
N ALA A 48 4.85 -13.25 20.31
CA ALA A 48 6.18 -12.67 20.49
C ALA A 48 6.11 -11.16 20.81
N ARG A 49 5.21 -10.42 20.15
CA ARG A 49 4.94 -9.00 20.49
C ARG A 49 4.45 -8.82 21.92
N LYS A 50 3.48 -9.63 22.36
CA LYS A 50 2.98 -9.58 23.74
C LYS A 50 4.07 -9.94 24.74
N HIS A 51 4.95 -10.87 24.40
CA HIS A 51 6.08 -11.25 25.24
C HIS A 51 7.09 -10.09 25.38
N LEU A 52 7.46 -9.45 24.26
CA LEU A 52 8.33 -8.26 24.28
C LEU A 52 7.74 -7.13 25.12
N GLU A 53 6.46 -6.82 24.94
CA GLU A 53 5.77 -5.77 25.69
C GLU A 53 5.83 -6.02 27.20
N ARG A 54 5.55 -7.26 27.63
CA ARG A 54 5.67 -7.66 29.04
C ARG A 54 7.10 -7.54 29.57
N SER A 55 8.10 -7.95 28.79
CA SER A 55 9.51 -7.91 29.20
C SER A 55 10.05 -6.47 29.27
N LYS A 56 9.65 -5.61 28.32
CA LYS A 56 9.96 -4.17 28.37
C LYS A 56 9.34 -3.51 29.59
N LEU A 57 8.06 -3.75 29.85
CA LEU A 57 7.37 -3.23 31.03
C LEU A 57 8.06 -3.66 32.34
N LYS A 58 8.49 -4.92 32.44
CA LYS A 58 9.25 -5.41 33.60
C LYS A 58 10.60 -4.70 33.77
N TYR A 59 11.30 -4.42 32.68
CA TYR A 59 12.56 -3.69 32.71
C TYR A 59 12.35 -2.21 33.11
N GLU A 60 11.31 -1.56 32.59
CA GLU A 60 10.94 -0.19 32.95
C GLU A 60 10.59 -0.07 34.43
N GLN A 61 9.82 -1.02 34.96
CA GLN A 61 9.47 -1.06 36.39
C GLN A 61 10.67 -1.39 37.28
N ARG A 62 11.60 -2.24 36.81
CA ARG A 62 12.78 -2.70 37.56
C ARG A 62 13.99 -2.78 36.64
N PRO A 63 14.79 -1.70 36.53
CA PRO A 63 15.93 -1.63 35.62
C PRO A 63 17.13 -2.45 36.11
N THR A 64 17.04 -3.78 36.00
CA THR A 64 18.12 -4.70 36.37
C THR A 64 18.79 -5.28 35.13
N LYS A 65 20.06 -5.70 35.24
CA LYS A 65 20.79 -6.37 34.15
C LYS A 65 20.08 -7.63 33.66
N HIS A 66 19.40 -8.35 34.55
CA HIS A 66 18.62 -9.53 34.19
C HIS A 66 17.41 -9.16 33.32
N ASN A 67 16.60 -8.20 33.77
CA ASN A 67 15.43 -7.74 33.02
C ASN A 67 15.80 -7.12 31.67
N PHE A 68 16.94 -6.43 31.59
CA PHE A 68 17.48 -5.93 30.32
C PHE A 68 17.77 -7.08 29.35
N LYS A 69 18.47 -8.13 29.81
CA LYS A 69 18.76 -9.32 29.00
C LYS A 69 17.48 -10.02 28.55
N ASP A 70 16.49 -10.11 29.42
CA ASP A 70 15.19 -10.72 29.09
C ASP A 70 14.43 -9.91 28.03
N ALA A 71 14.41 -8.59 28.14
CA ALA A 71 13.83 -7.71 27.13
C ALA A 71 14.57 -7.80 25.78
N SER A 72 15.90 -7.85 25.81
CA SER A 72 16.73 -8.03 24.60
C SER A 72 16.48 -9.39 23.93
N LYS A 73 16.41 -10.46 24.72
CA LYS A 73 16.05 -11.79 24.21
C LYS A 73 14.65 -11.81 23.62
N ALA A 74 13.69 -11.17 24.29
CA ALA A 74 12.32 -11.04 23.79
C ALA A 74 12.25 -10.28 22.46
N GLN A 75 13.11 -9.28 22.26
CA GLN A 75 13.21 -8.56 20.99
C GLN A 75 13.70 -9.50 19.88
N GLY A 76 14.78 -10.25 20.14
CA GLY A 76 15.29 -11.26 19.20
C GLY A 76 14.23 -12.30 18.83
N THR A 77 13.46 -12.80 19.80
CA THR A 77 12.37 -13.76 19.52
C THR A 77 11.26 -13.16 18.66
N GLN A 78 10.99 -11.85 18.77
CA GLN A 78 10.03 -11.19 17.90
C GLN A 78 10.56 -11.09 16.47
N ASP A 79 11.81 -10.69 16.32
CA ASP A 79 12.44 -10.54 15.00
C ASP A 79 12.51 -11.89 14.28
N GLU A 80 12.86 -12.96 15.00
CA GLU A 80 12.84 -14.34 14.52
C GLU A 80 11.41 -14.79 14.13
N ALA A 81 10.40 -14.47 14.94
CA ALA A 81 9.01 -14.80 14.60
C ALA A 81 8.55 -14.12 13.31
N TYR A 82 8.95 -12.86 13.06
CA TYR A 82 8.68 -12.18 11.80
C TYR A 82 9.38 -12.85 10.63
N ALA A 83 10.68 -13.12 10.77
CA ALA A 83 11.47 -13.77 9.73
C ALA A 83 10.86 -15.14 9.34
N ASN A 84 10.51 -15.96 10.33
CA ASN A 84 9.93 -17.29 10.09
C ASN A 84 8.56 -17.23 9.39
N VAL A 85 7.68 -16.29 9.79
CA VAL A 85 6.38 -16.13 9.12
C VAL A 85 6.55 -15.63 7.69
N GLU A 86 7.53 -14.75 7.45
CA GLU A 86 7.84 -14.26 6.12
C GLU A 86 8.43 -15.37 5.23
N THR A 87 9.34 -16.18 5.74
CA THR A 87 9.87 -17.34 5.01
C THR A 87 8.77 -18.34 4.67
N ASP A 88 7.88 -18.64 5.62
CA ASP A 88 6.75 -19.55 5.39
C ASP A 88 5.82 -19.01 4.30
N TYR A 89 5.54 -17.70 4.32
CA TYR A 89 4.71 -17.04 3.30
C TYR A 89 5.34 -17.12 1.91
N ILE A 90 6.65 -16.85 1.80
CA ILE A 90 7.38 -16.95 0.53
C ILE A 90 7.36 -18.38 0.01
N LEU A 91 7.60 -19.37 0.89
CA LEU A 91 7.56 -20.78 0.54
C LEU A 91 6.16 -21.21 0.05
N ASP A 92 5.10 -20.76 0.70
CA ASP A 92 3.72 -21.03 0.29
C ASP A 92 3.42 -20.46 -1.10
N GLU A 93 3.86 -19.22 -1.38
CA GLU A 93 3.68 -18.63 -2.71
C GLU A 93 4.52 -19.33 -3.80
N ILE A 94 5.73 -19.80 -3.48
CA ILE A 94 6.52 -20.64 -4.40
C ILE A 94 5.78 -21.94 -4.72
N ASN A 95 5.27 -22.63 -3.70
CA ASN A 95 4.51 -23.87 -3.87
C ASN A 95 3.25 -23.64 -4.71
N LYS A 96 2.57 -22.51 -4.50
CA LYS A 96 1.40 -22.11 -5.27
C LYS A 96 1.75 -21.83 -6.73
N ILE A 97 2.87 -21.18 -7.02
CA ILE A 97 3.37 -21.02 -8.40
C ILE A 97 3.64 -22.38 -9.04
N ALA A 98 4.31 -23.29 -8.33
CA ALA A 98 4.61 -24.64 -8.82
C ALA A 98 3.32 -25.42 -9.17
N ASN A 99 2.31 -25.37 -8.29
CA ASN A 99 1.01 -26.01 -8.53
C ASN A 99 0.24 -25.39 -9.70
N LEU A 100 0.29 -24.06 -9.86
CA LEU A 100 -0.34 -23.40 -11.02
C LEU A 100 0.40 -23.72 -12.33
N HIS A 101 1.72 -23.92 -12.25
CA HIS A 101 2.54 -24.30 -13.40
C HIS A 101 2.22 -25.72 -13.86
N THR A 102 2.13 -26.69 -12.94
CA THR A 102 1.71 -28.07 -13.28
C THR A 102 0.30 -28.10 -13.87
N ALA A 103 -0.59 -27.23 -13.39
CA ALA A 103 -1.94 -27.05 -13.93
C ALA A 103 -2.01 -26.24 -15.24
N LYS A 104 -0.87 -25.79 -15.81
CA LYS A 104 -0.77 -24.95 -17.02
C LYS A 104 -1.55 -23.62 -16.94
N GLN A 105 -1.77 -23.09 -15.75
CA GLN A 105 -2.52 -21.85 -15.51
C GLN A 105 -1.61 -20.62 -15.54
N HIS A 106 -0.94 -20.38 -16.67
CA HIS A 106 0.08 -19.33 -16.79
C HIS A 106 -0.45 -17.92 -16.48
N ALA A 107 -1.71 -17.61 -16.83
CA ALA A 107 -2.33 -16.32 -16.51
C ALA A 107 -2.45 -16.09 -14.99
N ALA A 108 -2.69 -17.15 -14.21
CA ALA A 108 -2.78 -17.06 -12.76
C ALA A 108 -1.39 -16.84 -12.12
N ILE A 109 -0.34 -17.45 -12.69
CA ILE A 109 1.05 -17.25 -12.28
C ILE A 109 1.47 -15.78 -12.50
N TRP A 110 1.23 -15.23 -13.69
CA TRP A 110 1.55 -13.84 -14.00
C TRP A 110 0.83 -12.85 -13.08
N LYS A 111 -0.42 -13.13 -12.74
CA LYS A 111 -1.16 -12.32 -11.77
C LYS A 111 -0.54 -12.33 -10.37
N LEU A 112 0.07 -13.45 -9.98
CA LEU A 112 0.77 -13.57 -8.70
C LEU A 112 2.12 -12.82 -8.72
N ILE A 113 2.91 -12.98 -9.78
CA ILE A 113 4.20 -12.27 -9.96
C ILE A 113 3.99 -10.75 -10.01
N THR A 114 2.98 -10.29 -10.75
CA THR A 114 2.66 -8.85 -10.84
C THR A 114 2.17 -8.26 -9.52
N LEU A 115 1.63 -9.07 -8.60
CA LEU A 115 1.29 -8.62 -7.25
C LEU A 115 2.54 -8.41 -6.40
N THR A 116 3.55 -9.28 -6.53
CA THR A 116 4.85 -9.12 -5.84
C THR A 116 5.68 -7.96 -6.38
N GLU A 117 5.53 -7.62 -7.66
CA GLU A 117 6.24 -6.50 -8.30
C GLU A 117 5.58 -5.13 -8.11
N ARG A 118 4.45 -5.03 -7.40
CA ARG A 118 3.82 -3.73 -7.15
C ARG A 118 4.76 -2.85 -6.33
N LYS A 119 5.45 -1.94 -7.03
CA LYS A 119 6.28 -0.90 -6.42
C LYS A 119 5.48 -0.17 -5.35
N PHE A 120 6.04 -0.12 -4.14
CA PHE A 120 5.52 0.71 -3.07
C PHE A 120 5.37 2.13 -3.60
N LYS A 121 4.13 2.64 -3.66
CA LYS A 121 3.92 4.06 -3.96
C LYS A 121 4.40 4.82 -2.74
N PRO A 122 5.43 5.68 -2.84
CA PRO A 122 5.87 6.46 -1.70
C PRO A 122 4.69 7.26 -1.16
N SER A 123 4.59 7.35 0.17
CA SER A 123 3.59 8.16 0.83
C SER A 123 3.67 9.59 0.27
N ILE A 124 2.53 10.14 -0.15
CA ILE A 124 2.42 11.50 -0.70
C ILE A 124 2.68 12.55 0.40
N ARG A 125 2.87 12.13 1.66
CA ARG A 125 3.27 13.04 2.75
C ARG A 125 4.72 13.44 2.55
N LEU A 126 4.92 14.72 2.24
CA LEU A 126 6.23 15.34 2.24
C LEU A 126 6.83 15.27 3.65
N GLU A 127 7.93 14.53 3.76
CA GLU A 127 8.76 14.43 4.96
C GLU A 127 9.17 15.83 5.43
N GLY A 128 9.00 16.11 6.72
CA GLY A 128 9.41 17.40 7.31
C GLY A 128 8.92 17.51 8.74
N GLY A 129 9.84 17.36 9.70
CA GLY A 129 9.57 17.44 11.14
C GLY A 129 9.11 18.81 11.65
N SER A 130 9.00 19.82 10.78
CA SER A 130 8.47 21.15 11.09
C SER A 130 7.65 21.72 9.92
N TYR A 131 6.80 22.70 10.19
CA TYR A 131 5.96 23.36 9.17
C TYR A 131 6.80 23.99 8.05
N GLU A 132 7.85 24.73 8.40
CA GLU A 132 8.72 25.40 7.42
C GLU A 132 9.44 24.40 6.52
N LYS A 133 9.92 23.29 7.09
CA LYS A 133 10.60 22.24 6.33
C LYS A 133 9.66 21.55 5.34
N ARG A 134 8.40 21.34 5.73
CA ARG A 134 7.37 20.83 4.81
C ARG A 134 7.05 21.82 3.69
N LYS A 135 6.94 23.12 3.99
CA LYS A 135 6.69 24.17 2.99
C LYS A 135 7.81 24.25 1.95
N ALA A 136 9.06 24.23 2.40
CA ALA A 136 10.23 24.22 1.52
C ALA A 136 10.27 22.96 0.62
N ASN A 137 10.04 21.78 1.22
CA ASN A 137 10.00 20.53 0.47
C ASN A 137 8.84 20.48 -0.54
N TRP A 138 7.68 21.03 -0.18
CA TRP A 138 6.54 21.17 -1.09
C TRP A 138 6.90 22.04 -2.29
N PHE A 139 7.46 23.23 -2.04
CA PHE A 139 7.87 24.14 -3.09
C PHE A 139 8.90 23.51 -4.04
N ALA A 140 9.95 22.88 -3.50
CA ALA A 140 10.99 22.23 -4.30
C ALA A 140 10.44 21.05 -5.13
N TYR A 141 9.51 20.28 -4.57
CA TYR A 141 8.86 19.17 -5.28
C TYR A 141 8.06 19.67 -6.50
N PHE A 142 7.24 20.70 -6.31
CA PHE A 142 6.44 21.27 -7.39
C PHE A 142 7.28 22.03 -8.41
N GLN A 143 8.35 22.71 -7.99
CA GLN A 143 9.27 23.38 -8.89
C GLN A 143 9.96 22.37 -9.85
N LYS A 144 10.36 21.20 -9.35
CA LYS A 144 10.93 20.13 -10.19
C LYS A 144 9.92 19.50 -11.14
N LEU A 145 8.64 19.50 -10.77
CA LEU A 145 7.53 19.01 -11.59
C LEU A 145 7.28 19.88 -12.83
N LEU A 146 7.57 21.17 -12.74
CA LEU A 146 7.45 22.12 -13.85
C LEU A 146 8.63 22.03 -14.84
N GLY A 147 9.58 21.14 -14.60
CA GLY A 147 10.82 21.01 -15.37
C GLY A 147 11.89 22.02 -14.93
N GLU A 148 13.16 21.71 -15.21
CA GLU A 148 14.23 22.70 -15.06
C GLU A 148 14.14 23.70 -16.21
N SER A 149 14.30 25.00 -15.91
CA SER A 149 14.41 26.01 -16.95
C SER A 149 15.59 25.63 -17.87
N PRO A 150 15.40 25.62 -19.20
CA PRO A 150 16.49 25.29 -20.12
C PRO A 150 17.67 26.21 -19.84
N GLN A 151 18.86 25.64 -19.65
CA GLN A 151 20.09 26.38 -19.51
C GLN A 151 20.42 27.00 -20.88
N THR A 152 19.95 28.22 -21.11
CA THR A 152 20.34 28.98 -22.29
C THR A 152 21.78 29.42 -22.07
N ASN A 153 22.73 28.68 -22.64
CA ASN A 153 24.14 29.07 -22.73
C ASN A 153 24.32 30.27 -23.69
N GLY A 154 23.63 31.38 -23.41
CA GLY A 154 23.76 32.65 -24.14
C GLY A 154 23.31 32.68 -25.59
N LEU A 155 22.74 31.60 -26.15
CA LEU A 155 22.23 31.59 -27.53
C LEU A 155 20.75 32.05 -27.56
N PRO A 156 20.41 33.09 -28.35
CA PRO A 156 19.03 33.58 -28.42
C PRO A 156 18.13 32.55 -29.09
N LEU A 157 16.92 32.39 -28.54
CA LEU A 157 15.89 31.51 -29.08
C LEU A 157 15.40 32.04 -30.45
N PRO A 158 15.16 31.17 -31.44
CA PRO A 158 14.66 31.60 -32.74
C PRO A 158 13.23 32.10 -32.60
N LEU A 159 13.00 33.35 -33.01
CA LEU A 159 11.68 33.94 -33.14
C LEU A 159 10.92 33.25 -34.27
N HIS A 160 9.74 32.70 -33.96
CA HIS A 160 8.71 32.37 -34.93
C HIS A 160 7.68 33.50 -34.96
#